data_AF-A0A3B5QDW0-F1
#
_entry.id   AF-A0A3B5QDW0-F1
#
_cell.length_a   1.000
_cell.length_b   1.000
_cell.length_c   1.000
_cell.angle_alpha   90.00
_cell.angle_beta   90.00
_cell.angle_gamma   90.00
#
_symmetry.space_group_name_H-M   'P 1'
#
loop_
_entity.id
_entity.type
_entity.pdbx_description
1 polymer ?
#
loop_
_entity_poly.entity_id
_entity_poly.type
_entity_poly.pdbx_seq_one_letter_code
_entity_poly.pdbx_strand_id
1 'polypeptide(L)' 'MSDSETAAAPAEAPVPAACASVKADLDKVAEKGVEGCRELMEAFAACVKSAAEGTS' A
#
# COMPACT_ATOMS: atom_id res chain seq x y z
N MET A 1 32.85 3.99 14.90
CA MET A 1 31.79 4.76 14.25
C MET A 1 31.56 4.15 12.87
N SER A 2 30.64 3.19 12.77
CA SER A 2 30.13 2.70 11.48
C SER A 2 28.63 2.74 11.57
N ASP A 3 28.13 3.93 11.27
CA ASP A 3 26.74 4.16 10.95
C ASP A 3 26.45 3.38 9.66
N SER A 4 25.84 2.22 9.81
CA SER A 4 25.08 1.60 8.74
C SER A 4 23.66 1.65 9.23
N GLU A 5 23.08 2.84 9.09
CA GLU A 5 21.67 3.04 8.78
C GLU A 5 21.14 1.78 8.08
N THR A 6 20.56 0.87 8.88
CA THR A 6 19.51 0.02 8.36
C THR A 6 18.46 1.03 7.98
N ALA A 7 18.45 1.41 6.70
CA ALA A 7 17.34 2.17 6.14
C ALA A 7 16.11 1.48 6.68
N ALA A 8 15.38 2.20 7.53
CA ALA A 8 14.15 1.70 8.10
C ALA A 8 13.40 1.14 6.90
N ALA A 9 13.22 -0.19 6.86
CA ALA A 9 12.24 -0.78 5.99
C ALA A 9 11.03 0.15 6.10
N PRO A 10 10.45 0.67 5.01
CA PRO A 10 9.22 1.42 5.15
C PRO A 10 8.27 0.46 5.83
N ALA A 11 8.16 0.61 7.16
CA ALA A 11 7.42 -0.25 8.03
C ALA A 11 6.05 -0.22 7.43
N GLU A 12 5.61 -1.37 6.89
CA GLU A 12 4.34 -1.61 6.23
C GLU A 12 3.44 -0.40 6.40
N ALA A 13 3.56 0.60 5.50
CA ALA A 13 2.96 1.90 5.77
C ALA A 13 1.51 1.60 6.10
N PRO A 14 1.05 1.86 7.34
CA PRO A 14 -0.17 1.28 7.84
C PRO A 14 -1.22 1.72 6.86
N VAL A 15 -1.84 0.72 6.22
CA VAL A 15 -2.75 0.99 5.13
C VAL A 15 -3.74 2.00 5.65
N PRO A 16 -3.81 3.20 5.05
CA PRO A 16 -4.66 4.26 5.56
C PRO A 16 -6.07 3.71 5.69
N ALA A 17 -6.79 4.08 6.75
CA ALA A 17 -8.15 3.58 6.95
C ALA A 17 -9.04 3.83 5.71
N ALA A 18 -8.77 4.93 4.99
CA ALA A 18 -9.40 5.24 3.70
C ALA A 18 -9.15 4.19 2.60
N CYS A 19 -8.02 3.48 2.66
CA CYS A 19 -7.58 2.47 1.69
C CYS A 19 -7.80 1.02 2.17
N ALA A 20 -8.34 0.82 3.38
CA ALA A 20 -8.58 -0.50 3.93
C ALA A 20 -9.54 -1.33 3.06
N SER A 21 -10.58 -0.69 2.50
CA SER A 21 -11.51 -1.34 1.57
C SER A 21 -10.82 -1.79 0.29
N VAL A 22 -9.98 -0.93 -0.31
CA VAL A 22 -9.21 -1.28 -1.52
C VAL A 22 -8.22 -2.40 -1.23
N LYS A 23 -7.57 -2.39 -0.06
CA LYS A 23 -6.70 -3.49 0.38
C LYS A 23 -7.45 -4.82 0.47
N ALA A 24 -8.65 -4.81 1.05
CA ALA A 24 -9.46 -6.01 1.24
C ALA A 24 -9.91 -6.61 -0.10
N ASP A 25 -10.30 -5.77 -1.06
CA ASP A 25 -10.58 -6.25 -2.41
C ASP A 25 -9.31 -6.78 -3.10
N LEU A 26 -8.18 -6.09 -2.96
CA LEU A 26 -6.89 -6.51 -3.53
C LEU A 26 -6.45 -7.88 -3.02
N ASP A 27 -6.62 -8.15 -1.71
CA ASP A 27 -6.36 -9.44 -1.08
C ASP A 27 -7.28 -10.54 -1.63
N LYS A 28 -8.58 -10.25 -1.78
CA LYS A 28 -9.56 -11.17 -2.41
C LYS A 28 -9.26 -11.47 -3.88
N VAL A 29 -8.74 -10.49 -4.63
CA VAL A 29 -8.45 -10.66 -6.06
C VAL A 29 -7.09 -11.33 -6.27
N ALA A 30 -6.14 -11.13 -5.35
CA ALA A 30 -4.87 -11.84 -5.33
C ALA A 30 -5.06 -13.37 -5.29
N GLU A 31 -6.10 -13.86 -4.62
CA GLU A 31 -6.49 -15.29 -4.65
C GLU A 31 -7.08 -15.75 -5.99
N LYS A 32 -7.64 -14.84 -6.80
CA LYS A 32 -8.32 -15.14 -8.07
C LYS A 32 -7.45 -14.99 -9.32
N GLY A 33 -6.33 -14.28 -9.22
CA GLY A 33 -5.34 -14.19 -10.30
C GLY A 33 -4.93 -12.76 -10.66
N VAL A 34 -3.72 -12.65 -11.23
CA VAL A 34 -2.95 -11.41 -11.43
C VAL A 34 -3.66 -10.37 -12.31
N GLU A 35 -4.54 -10.80 -13.23
CA GLU A 35 -5.18 -9.91 -14.20
C GLU A 35 -6.13 -8.88 -13.55
N GLY A 36 -6.89 -9.28 -12.52
CA GLY A 36 -7.74 -8.36 -11.76
C GLY A 36 -6.97 -7.57 -10.68
N CYS A 37 -5.81 -8.06 -10.26
CA CYS A 37 -5.02 -7.46 -9.19
C CYS A 37 -4.29 -6.18 -9.65
N ARG A 38 -3.95 -6.06 -10.95
CA ARG A 38 -3.20 -4.90 -11.47
C ARG A 38 -3.94 -3.57 -11.29
N GLU A 39 -5.22 -3.51 -11.67
CA GLU A 39 -6.03 -2.28 -11.50
C GLU A 39 -6.26 -1.96 -10.01
N LEU A 40 -6.48 -2.98 -9.19
CA LEU A 40 -6.61 -2.78 -7.74
C LEU A 40 -5.30 -2.34 -7.08
N MET A 41 -4.15 -2.84 -7.53
CA MET A 41 -2.84 -2.37 -7.06
C MET A 41 -2.61 -0.90 -7.39
N GLU A 42 -2.96 -0.46 -8.60
CA GLU A 42 -2.88 0.97 -8.96
C GLU A 42 -3.84 1.81 -8.11
N ALA A 43 -5.08 1.36 -7.90
CA ALA A 43 -6.03 2.04 -7.03
C ALA A 43 -5.55 2.11 -5.57
N PHE A 44 -4.92 1.03 -5.08
CA PHE A 44 -4.37 0.95 -3.75
C PHE A 44 -3.18 1.90 -3.57
N ALA A 45 -2.25 1.89 -4.52
CA ALA A 45 -1.11 2.78 -4.53
C ALA A 45 -1.53 4.26 -4.62
N ALA A 46 -2.51 4.58 -5.47
CA ALA A 46 -3.08 5.92 -5.56
C ALA A 46 -3.76 6.34 -4.26
N CYS A 47 -4.54 5.46 -3.64
CA CYS A 47 -5.19 5.74 -2.35
C CYS A 47 -4.16 6.00 -1.24
N VAL A 48 -3.15 5.14 -1.12
CA VAL A 48 -2.08 5.28 -0.12
C VAL A 48 -1.31 6.58 -0.35
N LYS A 49 -1.01 6.90 -1.62
CA LYS A 49 -0.34 8.13 -2.00
C LYS A 49 -1.16 9.36 -1.63
N SER A 50 -2.44 9.42 -2.01
CA SER A 50 -3.32 10.54 -1.66
C SER A 50 -3.53 10.67 -0.15
N ALA A 51 -3.62 9.56 0.58
CA ALA A 51 -3.74 9.60 2.04
C ALA A 51 -2.45 10.07 2.72
N ALA A 52 -1.27 9.72 2.17
CA ALA A 52 0.02 10.22 2.64
C ALA A 52 0.20 11.73 2.33
N GLU A 53 -0.28 12.19 1.17
CA GLU A 53 -0.23 13.60 0.76
C GLU A 53 -1.29 14.47 1.47
N GLY A 54 -2.40 13.88 1.95
CA GLY A 54 -3.49 14.57 2.64
C GLY A 54 -3.25 14.87 4.13
N THR A 55 -2.09 14.53 4.68
CA THR A 55 -1.64 14.94 6.03
C THR A 55 -0.69 16.14 5.88
N SER A 56 -1.24 17.33 5.61
CA SER A 56 -0.52 18.60 5.61
C SER A 56 -1.43 19.71 6.12
#